data_AF-A0A9D5L764-F1
#
_entry.id   AF-A0A9D5L764-F1
#
_cell.length_a   1.000
_cell.length_b   1.000
_cell.length_c   1.000
_cell.angle_alpha   90.00
_cell.angle_beta   90.00
_cell.angle_gamma   90.00
#
_symmetry.space_group_name_H-M   'P 1'
#
loop_
_entity.id
_entity.type
_entity.pdbx_description
1 polymer ?
#
loop_
_entity_poly.entity_id
_entity_poly.type
_entity_poly.pdbx_seq_one_letter_code
_entity_poly.pdbx_strand_id
1 'polypeptide(L)' 'MARPIKETPMLFGADARRFEERMKNPPKVSAEKRARIRASYEAVKKALQNNI' A
#
# COMPACT_ATOMS: atom_id res chain seq x y z
N MET A 1 1.69 4.48 24.32
CA MET A 1 2.14 3.10 24.05
C MET A 1 1.59 2.66 22.71
N ALA A 2 2.38 1.98 21.87
CA ALA A 2 1.86 1.46 20.61
C ALA A 2 0.82 0.38 20.91
N ARG A 3 -0.29 0.39 20.16
CA ARG A 3 -1.29 -0.67 20.27
C ARG A 3 -0.69 -1.98 19.75
N PRO A 4 -1.03 -3.14 20.34
CA PRO A 4 -0.62 -4.44 19.80
C PRO A 4 -1.07 -4.58 18.34
N ILE A 5 -0.16 -5.02 17.48
CA ILE A 5 -0.46 -5.29 16.08
C ILE A 5 -1.24 -6.61 16.04
N LYS A 6 -2.40 -6.62 15.40
CA LYS A 6 -3.19 -7.84 15.21
C LYS A 6 -2.47 -8.76 14.22
N GLU A 7 -2.50 -10.06 14.49
CA GLU A 7 -1.99 -11.09 13.56
C GLU A 7 -2.63 -10.96 12.17
N THR A 8 -1.82 -11.19 11.14
CA THR A 8 -2.30 -11.17 9.76
C THR A 8 -3.17 -12.41 9.53
N PRO A 9 -4.43 -12.26 9.05
CA PRO A 9 -5.30 -13.40 8.85
C PRO A 9 -4.76 -14.32 7.74
N MET A 10 -4.73 -15.62 8.00
CA MET A 10 -4.47 -16.64 6.98
C MET A 10 -5.74 -16.88 6.15
N LEU A 11 -5.60 -16.82 4.82
CA LEU A 11 -6.69 -17.05 3.89
C LEU A 11 -6.75 -18.54 3.49
N PHE A 12 -7.96 -19.06 3.31
CA PHE A 12 -8.20 -20.46 2.92
C PHE A 12 -9.21 -20.56 1.77
N GLY A 13 -9.28 -21.72 1.14
CA GLY A 13 -10.33 -22.05 0.17
C GLY A 13 -10.40 -21.07 -1.02
N ALA A 14 -11.58 -20.50 -1.25
CA ALA A 14 -11.82 -19.57 -2.36
C ALA A 14 -11.07 -18.24 -2.19
N ASP A 15 -10.94 -17.75 -0.96
CA ASP A 15 -10.29 -16.47 -0.68
C ASP A 15 -8.78 -16.54 -0.91
N ALA A 16 -8.16 -17.68 -0.56
CA ALA A 16 -6.76 -17.95 -0.88
C ALA A 16 -6.50 -17.89 -2.40
N ARG A 17 -7.37 -18.52 -3.20
CA ARG A 17 -7.24 -18.53 -4.67
C ARG A 17 -7.40 -17.13 -5.26
N ARG A 18 -8.42 -16.37 -4.83
CA ARG A 18 -8.63 -14.98 -5.27
C ARG A 18 -7.44 -14.09 -4.94
N PHE A 19 -6.87 -14.27 -3.76
CA PHE A 19 -5.67 -13.55 -3.35
C PHE A 19 -4.49 -13.89 -4.27
N GLU A 20 -4.24 -15.18 -4.52
CA GLU A 20 -3.16 -15.63 -5.40
C GLU A 20 -3.32 -15.11 -6.85
N GLU A 21 -4.53 -15.17 -7.40
CA GLU A 21 -4.85 -14.64 -8.73
C GLU A 21 -4.59 -13.13 -8.84
N ARG A 22 -4.95 -12.37 -7.80
CA ARG A 22 -4.68 -10.93 -7.72
C ARG A 22 -3.18 -10.64 -7.57
N MET A 23 -2.43 -11.48 -6.87
CA MET A 23 -0.97 -11.34 -6.76
C MET A 23 -0.28 -11.59 -8.11
N LYS A 24 -0.76 -12.58 -8.88
CA LYS A 24 -0.29 -12.83 -10.26
C LYS A 24 -0.67 -11.70 -11.22
N ASN A 25 -1.80 -11.04 -10.98
CA ASN A 25 -2.33 -9.95 -11.81
C ASN A 25 -2.52 -8.67 -10.99
N PRO A 26 -1.42 -7.99 -10.60
CA PRO A 26 -1.53 -6.81 -9.76
C PRO A 26 -2.33 -5.70 -10.46
N PRO A 27 -3.19 -4.97 -9.74
CA PRO A 27 -3.96 -3.87 -10.31
C PRO A 27 -3.04 -2.83 -10.96
N LYS A 28 -3.30 -2.52 -12.23
CA LYS A 28 -2.54 -1.47 -12.93
C LYS A 28 -2.97 -0.10 -12.42
N VAL A 29 -2.00 0.74 -12.07
CA VAL A 29 -2.22 2.13 -11.70
C VAL A 29 -1.97 3.00 -12.92
N SER A 30 -2.89 3.92 -13.23
CA SER A 30 -2.71 4.87 -14.33
C SER A 30 -1.48 5.76 -14.10
N ALA A 31 -0.89 6.25 -15.19
CA ALA A 31 0.27 7.15 -15.11
C ALA A 31 -0.03 8.41 -14.28
N GLU A 32 -1.21 9.00 -14.49
CA GLU A 32 -1.69 10.18 -13.76
C GLU A 32 -1.79 9.91 -12.24
N LYS A 33 -2.41 8.78 -11.85
CA LYS A 33 -2.54 8.42 -10.44
C LYS A 33 -1.16 8.18 -9.80
N ARG A 34 -0.24 7.55 -10.53
CA ARG A 34 1.14 7.34 -10.07
C ARG A 34 1.89 8.66 -9.89
N ALA A 35 1.72 9.63 -10.79
CA ALA A 35 2.29 10.96 -10.67
C ALA A 35 1.77 11.70 -9.43
N ARG A 36 0.44 11.67 -9.20
CA ARG A 36 -0.19 12.27 -8.02
C ARG A 36 0.32 11.69 -6.70
N ILE A 37 0.45 10.36 -6.62
CA ILE A 37 1.00 9.67 -5.43
C ILE A 37 2.43 10.13 -5.17
N ARG A 38 3.27 10.19 -6.21
CA ARG A 38 4.67 10.62 -6.10
C ARG A 38 4.79 12.08 -5.64
N ALA A 39 4.01 12.98 -6.23
CA ALA A 39 3.99 14.39 -5.82
C ALA A 39 3.59 14.55 -4.34
N SER A 40 2.57 13.80 -3.89
CA SER A 40 2.12 13.82 -2.50
C SER A 40 3.21 13.31 -1.54
N TYR A 41 3.87 12.21 -1.89
CA TYR A 41 4.98 11.65 -1.13
C TYR A 41 6.13 12.65 -0.97
N GLU A 42 6.57 13.28 -2.07
CA GLU A 42 7.67 14.26 -2.03
C GLU A 42 7.31 15.51 -1.21
N ALA A 43 6.07 15.98 -1.28
CA ALA A 43 5.60 17.09 -0.45
C ALA A 43 5.69 16.78 1.05
N VAL A 44 5.20 15.61 1.46
CA VAL A 44 5.26 15.17 2.87
C VAL A 44 6.71 14.96 3.30
N LYS A 45 7.54 14.32 2.46
CA LYS A 45 8.96 14.09 2.74
C LYS A 45 9.71 15.40 2.99
N LYS A 46 9.52 16.41 2.12
CA LYS A 46 10.14 17.73 2.29
C LYS A 46 9.65 18.43 3.55
N ALA A 47 8.35 18.39 3.85
CA ALA A 47 7.80 18.99 5.06
C ALA A 47 8.39 18.36 6.33
N LEU A 48 8.59 17.03 6.34
CA LEU A 48 9.23 16.33 7.46
C LEU A 48 10.72 16.67 7.58
N GLN A 49 11.44 16.79 6.45
CA GLN A 49 12.86 17.15 6.44
C GLN A 49 13.11 18.59 6.90
N ASN A 50 12.20 19.51 6.62
CA ASN A 50 12.32 20.92 7.00
C ASN A 50 11.89 21.21 8.46
N ASN A 51 11.25 20.24 9.12
CA ASN A 51 10.75 20.35 10.51
C ASN A 51 11.63 19.58 11.51
N ILE A 52 12.83 19.16 11.11
CA ILE A 52 13.85 18.50 11.95
C ILE A 52 15.10 19.39 11.95
#